data_AF-A0A2P8KPA5-F1
#
_entry.id   AF-A0A2P8KPA5-F1
#
_cell.length_a   1.000
_cell.length_b   1.000
_cell.length_c   1.000
_cell.angle_alpha   90.00
_cell.angle_beta   90.00
_cell.angle_gamma   90.00
#
_symmetry.space_group_name_H-M   'P 1'
#
loop_
_entity.id
_entity.type
_entity.pdbx_description
1 polymer ?
#
loop_
_entity_poly.entity_id
_entity_poly.type
_entity_poly.pdbx_seq_one_letter_code
_entity_poly.pdbx_strand_id
1 'polypeptide(L)'
;MKQETVAPLSREAGGPSPPDKPRPRIRLSRDGPYLVTIDDLTNSKGERLSGSLGIALCRCGASRNKPFCDSSHIRIGFSDDRRPERTPAGQPETGHDQPGLRAVSAPSIRISHNGPYEVQGFDLDTGNWPEGASRECFFLCRCGGSKNKPFCDGTHRRIDFQDDRN
;
A
#
# COMPACT_ATOMS: atom_id res chain seq x y z
N MET A 1 59.74 -22.15 -3.04
CA MET A 1 58.30 -22.43 -2.83
C MET A 1 57.49 -21.42 -3.62
N LYS A 2 56.60 -21.88 -4.50
CA LYS A 2 55.69 -21.02 -5.28
C LYS A 2 54.54 -20.61 -4.35
N GLN A 3 54.26 -19.32 -4.25
CA GLN A 3 53.02 -18.83 -3.65
C GLN A 3 52.19 -18.21 -4.77
N GLU A 4 51.18 -18.95 -5.20
CA GLU A 4 50.11 -18.43 -6.05
C GLU A 4 49.21 -17.55 -5.18
N THR A 5 49.15 -16.26 -5.49
CA THR A 5 48.16 -15.35 -4.92
C THR A 5 46.91 -15.42 -5.78
N VAL A 6 45.88 -16.10 -5.28
CA VAL A 6 44.53 -16.07 -5.85
C VAL A 6 43.91 -14.69 -5.60
N ALA A 7 43.57 -13.98 -6.67
CA ALA A 7 42.82 -12.73 -6.61
C ALA A 7 41.38 -12.98 -6.11
N PRO A 8 40.79 -12.08 -5.30
CA PRO A 8 39.42 -12.24 -4.84
C PRO A 8 38.45 -12.09 -6.03
N LEU A 9 37.48 -13.01 -6.15
CA LEU A 9 36.37 -12.87 -7.08
C LEU A 9 35.59 -11.60 -6.73
N SER A 10 35.66 -10.61 -7.60
CA SER A 10 34.77 -9.45 -7.61
C SER A 10 33.33 -9.96 -7.67
N ARG A 11 32.49 -9.49 -6.73
CA ARG A 11 31.04 -9.67 -6.80
C ARG A 11 30.56 -8.91 -8.04
N GLU A 12 30.21 -9.66 -9.07
CA GLU A 12 29.51 -9.14 -10.24
C GLU A 12 28.27 -8.38 -9.76
N ALA A 13 28.27 -7.06 -9.97
CA ALA A 13 27.12 -6.21 -9.72
C ALA A 13 25.94 -6.76 -10.53
N GLY A 14 24.80 -6.94 -9.87
CA GLY A 14 23.58 -7.45 -10.48
C GLY A 14 23.29 -6.73 -11.80
N GLY A 15 23.14 -7.52 -12.87
CA GLY A 15 22.80 -7.03 -14.20
C GLY A 15 21.50 -6.21 -14.19
N PRO A 16 21.28 -5.39 -15.23
CA PRO A 16 20.13 -4.50 -15.29
C PRO A 16 18.82 -5.31 -15.20
N SER A 17 17.99 -4.96 -14.21
CA SER A 17 16.63 -5.49 -14.08
C SER A 17 15.86 -5.32 -15.39
N PRO A 18 15.02 -6.30 -15.78
CA PRO A 18 14.18 -6.20 -16.98
C PRO A 18 13.29 -4.95 -16.91
N PRO A 19 12.88 -4.38 -18.07
CA PRO A 19 12.08 -3.16 -18.12
C PRO A 19 10.82 -3.29 -17.26
N ASP A 20 10.65 -2.33 -16.34
CA ASP A 20 9.56 -2.26 -15.36
C ASP A 20 8.21 -2.52 -16.03
N LYS A 21 7.57 -3.66 -15.74
CA LYS A 21 6.16 -3.84 -16.09
C LYS A 21 5.35 -2.78 -15.32
N PRO A 22 4.39 -2.10 -15.96
CA PRO A 22 3.57 -1.11 -15.28
C PRO A 22 2.85 -1.77 -14.10
N ARG A 23 3.00 -1.14 -12.92
CA ARG A 23 2.38 -1.62 -11.69
C ARG A 23 0.91 -1.20 -11.65
N PRO A 24 0.00 -2.04 -11.14
CA PRO A 24 -1.36 -1.62 -10.87
C PRO A 24 -1.37 -0.49 -9.83
N ARG A 25 -2.39 0.36 -9.88
CA ARG A 25 -2.49 1.57 -9.06
C ARG A 25 -3.57 1.48 -8.01
N ILE A 26 -3.28 2.11 -6.87
CA ILE A 26 -4.25 2.43 -5.82
C ILE A 26 -4.43 3.94 -5.81
N ARG A 27 -5.66 4.40 -6.08
CA ARG A 27 -6.05 5.81 -6.02
C ARG A 27 -6.73 6.13 -4.71
N LEU A 28 -6.54 7.36 -4.24
CA LEU A 28 -7.23 7.88 -3.06
C LEU A 28 -8.47 8.66 -3.51
N SER A 29 -9.67 8.20 -3.12
CA SER A 29 -10.87 9.02 -3.21
C SER A 29 -10.89 9.98 -2.02
N ARG A 30 -11.02 11.30 -2.25
CA ARG A 30 -11.13 12.32 -1.19
C ARG A 30 -12.25 11.93 -0.22
N ASP A 31 -11.95 11.90 1.08
CA ASP A 31 -12.90 11.50 2.13
C ASP A 31 -13.57 10.13 1.90
N GLY A 32 -12.98 9.32 1.02
CA GLY A 32 -13.59 8.11 0.47
C GLY A 32 -12.70 6.87 0.59
N PRO A 33 -13.02 5.82 -0.19
CA PRO A 33 -12.28 4.56 -0.18
C PRO A 33 -10.92 4.64 -0.90
N TYR A 34 -10.14 3.56 -0.77
CA TYR A 34 -9.07 3.26 -1.72
C TYR A 34 -9.67 2.63 -2.98
N LEU A 35 -9.29 3.12 -4.16
CA LEU A 35 -9.74 2.59 -5.44
C LEU A 35 -8.61 1.81 -6.08
N VAL A 36 -8.76 0.50 -6.19
CA VAL A 36 -7.82 -0.35 -6.94
C VAL A 36 -8.36 -0.46 -8.36
N THR A 37 -7.67 0.16 -9.33
CA THR A 37 -8.21 0.37 -10.69
C THR A 37 -7.50 -0.46 -11.75
N ILE A 38 -8.22 -0.70 -12.85
CA ILE A 38 -7.69 -1.21 -14.11
C ILE A 38 -7.61 -0.01 -15.06
N ASP A 39 -6.40 0.50 -15.31
CA ASP A 39 -6.20 1.73 -16.08
C ASP A 39 -6.09 1.49 -17.61
N ASP A 40 -5.78 0.26 -18.03
CA ASP A 40 -5.61 -0.12 -19.45
C ASP A 40 -6.66 -1.14 -19.92
N LEU A 41 -7.93 -0.87 -19.63
CA LEU A 41 -9.02 -1.69 -20.16
C LEU A 41 -9.23 -1.38 -21.66
N THR A 42 -8.95 -2.35 -22.53
CA THR A 42 -9.12 -2.21 -23.99
C THR A 42 -10.11 -3.23 -24.54
N ASN A 43 -10.82 -2.88 -25.61
CA ASN A 43 -11.61 -3.86 -26.37
C ASN A 43 -10.75 -4.66 -27.37
N SER A 44 -11.36 -5.59 -28.10
CA SER A 44 -10.68 -6.42 -29.10
C SER A 44 -10.07 -5.65 -30.28
N LYS A 45 -10.44 -4.38 -30.47
CA LYS A 45 -9.87 -3.48 -31.47
C LYS A 45 -8.68 -2.66 -30.93
N GLY A 46 -8.34 -2.82 -29.65
CA GLY A 46 -7.30 -2.03 -28.99
C GLY A 46 -7.77 -0.64 -28.54
N GLU A 47 -9.06 -0.34 -28.62
CA GLU A 47 -9.61 0.95 -28.17
C GLU A 47 -9.72 0.94 -26.64
N ARG A 48 -9.25 2.02 -26.00
CA ARG A 48 -9.39 2.19 -24.54
C ARG A 48 -10.85 2.41 -24.18
N LEU A 49 -11.37 1.57 -23.30
CA LEU A 49 -12.71 1.69 -22.74
C LEU A 49 -12.66 2.69 -21.58
N SER A 50 -13.34 3.82 -21.73
CA SER A 50 -13.41 4.86 -20.69
C SER A 50 -14.20 4.39 -19.48
N GLY A 51 -13.60 4.51 -18.29
CA GLY A 51 -14.23 4.22 -17.00
C GLY A 51 -13.23 3.59 -16.03
N SER A 52 -13.23 4.02 -14.78
CA SER A 52 -12.45 3.36 -13.72
C SER A 52 -13.16 2.07 -13.31
N LEU A 53 -12.81 0.95 -13.95
CA LEU A 53 -13.20 -0.37 -13.47
C LEU A 53 -12.28 -0.76 -12.31
N GLY A 54 -12.83 -1.20 -11.19
CA GLY A 54 -12.03 -1.49 -10.01
C GLY A 54 -12.83 -1.89 -8.78
N ILE A 55 -12.11 -2.16 -7.70
CA ILE A 55 -12.68 -2.42 -6.38
C ILE A 55 -12.46 -1.22 -5.46
N ALA A 56 -13.45 -0.93 -4.62
CA ALA A 56 -13.37 0.10 -3.60
C ALA A 56 -13.13 -0.54 -2.22
N LEU A 57 -11.97 -0.33 -1.63
CA LEU A 57 -11.63 -0.84 -0.29
C LEU A 57 -11.95 0.21 0.79
N CYS A 58 -12.53 -0.24 1.89
CA CYS A 58 -12.88 0.61 3.02
C CYS A 58 -11.61 1.21 3.64
N ARG A 59 -11.57 2.54 3.70
CA ARG A 59 -10.51 3.32 4.38
C ARG A 59 -10.95 3.86 5.74
N CYS A 60 -12.26 4.02 5.94
CA CYS A 60 -12.82 4.70 7.10
C CYS A 60 -13.06 3.82 8.33
N GLY A 61 -12.91 2.50 8.21
CA GLY A 61 -13.18 1.55 9.30
C GLY A 61 -14.66 1.28 9.61
N ALA A 62 -15.61 2.04 9.04
CA ALA A 62 -17.03 1.92 9.39
C ALA A 62 -17.86 0.98 8.48
N SER A 63 -17.28 0.47 7.39
CA SER A 63 -18.03 -0.38 6.46
C SER A 63 -18.63 -1.62 7.15
N ARG A 64 -19.87 -1.95 6.79
CA ARG A 64 -20.55 -3.20 7.11
C ARG A 64 -20.36 -4.26 6.03
N ASN A 65 -19.57 -3.96 5.00
CA ASN A 65 -19.15 -4.92 3.98
C ASN A 65 -17.61 -4.98 3.86
N LYS A 66 -16.88 -4.84 4.98
CA LYS A 66 -15.41 -4.93 4.99
C LYS A 66 -14.96 -6.24 4.32
N PRO A 67 -13.86 -6.20 3.54
CA PRO A 67 -12.95 -5.07 3.33
C PRO A 67 -13.45 -4.02 2.33
N PHE A 68 -14.61 -4.23 1.69
CA PHE A 68 -15.13 -3.34 0.67
C PHE A 68 -15.82 -2.11 1.25
N CYS A 69 -15.86 -1.04 0.45
CA CYS A 69 -16.62 0.16 0.77
C CYS A 69 -18.11 -0.05 0.51
N ASP A 70 -18.95 0.35 1.46
CA ASP A 70 -20.42 0.34 1.37
C ASP A 70 -21.01 1.76 1.54
N SER A 71 -20.20 2.78 1.25
CA SER A 71 -20.54 4.19 1.43
C SER A 71 -20.72 4.67 2.88
N SER A 72 -20.42 3.85 3.90
CA SER A 72 -20.48 4.27 5.31
C SER A 72 -19.62 5.51 5.62
N HIS A 73 -18.55 5.76 4.86
CA HIS A 73 -17.69 6.93 5.01
C HIS A 73 -18.45 8.27 4.92
N ILE A 74 -19.50 8.34 4.09
CA ILE A 74 -20.37 9.51 3.96
C ILE A 74 -21.15 9.73 5.26
N ARG A 75 -21.77 8.66 5.77
CA ARG A 75 -22.62 8.72 6.96
C ARG A 75 -21.87 9.10 8.23
N ILE A 76 -20.62 8.67 8.35
CA ILE A 76 -19.79 8.96 9.54
C ILE A 76 -18.95 10.23 9.38
N GLY A 77 -19.06 10.95 8.25
CA GLY A 77 -18.26 12.15 7.99
C GLY A 77 -16.76 11.86 8.01
N PHE A 78 -16.33 10.74 7.42
CA PHE A 78 -14.91 10.40 7.39
C PHE A 78 -14.12 11.47 6.64
N SER A 79 -12.99 11.88 7.21
CA SER A 79 -12.07 12.82 6.58
C SER A 79 -10.68 12.21 6.42
N ASP A 80 -10.05 12.45 5.27
CA ASP A 80 -8.68 12.03 4.99
C ASP A 80 -7.60 13.07 5.22
N ASP A 81 -7.97 14.19 5.84
CA ASP A 81 -7.03 15.23 6.21
C ASP A 81 -5.91 14.67 7.10
N ARG A 82 -4.66 14.94 6.67
CA ARG A 82 -3.47 14.71 7.51
C ARG A 82 -3.49 15.74 8.64
N ARG A 83 -3.52 15.29 9.90
CA ARG A 83 -3.30 16.19 11.03
C ARG A 83 -1.82 16.59 11.08
N PRO A 84 -1.48 17.89 11.17
CA PRO A 84 -0.12 18.40 10.95
C PRO A 84 0.87 18.12 12.10
N GLU A 85 0.58 17.23 13.03
CA GLU A 85 1.57 16.79 14.02
C GLU A 85 2.52 15.80 13.35
N ARG A 86 3.65 16.32 12.90
CA ARG A 86 4.79 15.55 12.40
C ARG A 86 5.33 14.70 13.56
N THR A 87 4.93 13.44 13.68
CA THR A 87 5.92 12.44 14.09
C THR A 87 6.99 12.39 12.99
N PRO A 88 8.28 12.25 13.33
CA PRO A 88 9.34 12.20 12.33
C PRO A 88 9.00 11.13 11.28
N ALA A 89 8.95 11.54 10.01
CA ALA A 89 8.86 10.62 8.90
C ALA A 89 10.04 9.65 9.01
N GLY A 90 9.75 8.37 9.21
CA GLY A 90 10.77 7.33 9.20
C GLY A 90 10.94 6.50 10.47
N GLN A 91 10.17 6.72 11.55
CA GLN A 91 10.13 5.72 12.62
C GLN A 91 8.99 4.71 12.37
N PRO A 92 9.30 3.41 12.22
CA PRO A 92 8.30 2.37 12.36
C PRO A 92 7.91 2.31 13.84
N GLU A 93 6.96 3.14 14.26
CA GLU A 93 6.21 2.90 15.50
C GLU A 93 5.27 1.68 15.36
N THR A 94 5.29 1.06 14.17
CA THR A 94 4.64 -0.20 13.87
C THR A 94 5.53 -1.38 14.26
N GLY A 95 5.14 -2.10 15.31
CA GLY A 95 5.49 -3.52 15.48
C GLY A 95 4.86 -4.43 14.41
N HIS A 96 4.73 -3.95 13.17
CA HIS A 96 4.48 -4.82 12.03
C HIS A 96 5.86 -5.18 11.49
N ASP A 97 6.16 -6.48 11.46
CA ASP A 97 7.29 -6.99 10.69
C ASP A 97 7.15 -6.39 9.28
N GLN A 98 8.11 -5.57 8.84
CA GLN A 98 8.11 -5.14 7.44
C GLN A 98 8.00 -6.42 6.63
N PRO A 99 7.09 -6.51 5.64
CA PRO A 99 6.99 -7.72 4.86
C PRO A 99 8.40 -7.97 4.32
N GLY A 100 9.08 -8.99 4.86
CA GLY A 100 10.49 -9.22 4.52
C GLY A 100 10.60 -9.19 3.01
N LEU A 101 11.66 -8.57 2.46
CA LEU A 101 11.90 -8.44 1.02
C LEU A 101 11.94 -9.83 0.36
N ARG A 102 10.78 -10.47 0.22
CA ARG A 102 10.53 -11.56 -0.68
C ARG A 102 10.42 -10.88 -2.04
N ALA A 103 11.13 -11.42 -3.02
CA ALA A 103 10.95 -11.01 -4.40
C ALA A 103 9.44 -10.97 -4.69
N VAL A 104 8.90 -9.79 -4.98
CA VAL A 104 7.47 -9.60 -5.23
C VAL A 104 7.18 -10.22 -6.58
N SER A 105 6.79 -11.50 -6.60
CA SER A 105 6.52 -12.21 -7.86
C SER A 105 5.20 -11.75 -8.51
N ALA A 106 4.29 -11.17 -7.72
CA ALA A 106 3.04 -10.58 -8.19
C ALA A 106 2.54 -9.49 -7.23
N PRO A 107 1.85 -8.43 -7.73
CA PRO A 107 1.18 -7.47 -6.88
C PRO A 107 0.16 -8.15 -5.93
N SER A 108 0.16 -7.78 -4.65
CA SER A 108 -0.79 -8.32 -3.67
C SER A 108 -1.23 -7.27 -2.65
N ILE A 109 -2.46 -7.44 -2.16
CA ILE A 109 -3.00 -6.70 -1.01
C ILE A 109 -3.51 -7.75 -0.02
N ARG A 110 -2.87 -7.83 1.14
CA ARG A 110 -3.33 -8.69 2.25
C ARG A 110 -4.02 -7.82 3.30
N ILE A 111 -5.03 -8.37 3.94
CA ILE A 111 -5.76 -7.69 5.01
C ILE A 111 -5.28 -8.28 6.33
N SER A 112 -4.64 -7.46 7.17
CA SER A 112 -4.23 -7.91 8.49
C SER A 112 -5.44 -7.97 9.42
N HIS A 113 -5.54 -9.01 10.23
CA HIS A 113 -6.57 -9.13 11.27
C HIS A 113 -6.54 -7.91 12.18
N ASN A 114 -7.69 -7.23 12.33
CA ASN A 114 -7.83 -5.97 13.10
C ASN A 114 -6.80 -4.89 12.74
N GLY A 115 -6.22 -4.97 11.54
CA GLY A 115 -5.01 -4.25 11.18
C GLY A 115 -5.08 -3.55 9.82
N PRO A 116 -3.93 -3.10 9.30
CA PRO A 116 -3.86 -2.38 8.02
C PRO A 116 -4.14 -3.27 6.80
N TYR A 117 -4.14 -2.64 5.62
CA TYR A 117 -3.85 -3.37 4.37
C TYR A 117 -2.33 -3.44 4.16
N GLU A 118 -1.82 -4.62 3.91
CA GLU A 118 -0.44 -4.91 3.56
C GLU A 118 -0.33 -4.96 2.03
N VAL A 119 0.28 -3.92 1.45
CA VAL A 119 0.32 -3.72 0.00
C VAL A 119 1.72 -4.03 -0.52
N GLN A 120 1.79 -4.81 -1.60
CA GLN A 120 3.03 -5.11 -2.31
C GLN A 120 2.85 -4.96 -3.82
N GLY A 121 3.80 -4.34 -4.50
CA GLY A 121 3.80 -4.30 -5.97
C GLY A 121 2.75 -3.38 -6.61
N PHE A 122 2.10 -2.49 -5.83
CA PHE A 122 1.22 -1.43 -6.35
C PHE A 122 1.85 -0.04 -6.26
N ASP A 123 1.57 0.82 -7.23
CA ASP A 123 1.79 2.25 -7.07
C ASP A 123 0.61 2.89 -6.32
N LEU A 124 0.87 3.92 -5.52
CA LEU A 124 -0.16 4.63 -4.75
C LEU A 124 -0.14 6.13 -5.08
N ASP A 125 -1.28 6.64 -5.51
CA ASP A 125 -1.45 8.03 -5.94
C ASP A 125 -1.69 8.96 -4.72
N THR A 126 -0.70 9.07 -3.83
CA THR A 126 -0.78 9.92 -2.62
C THR A 126 -0.15 11.30 -2.78
N GLY A 127 0.64 11.54 -3.84
CA GLY A 127 1.35 12.81 -4.11
C GLY A 127 2.49 13.16 -3.13
N ASN A 128 2.42 12.72 -1.88
CA ASN A 128 3.40 13.01 -0.83
C ASN A 128 3.81 11.74 -0.07
N TRP A 129 4.89 11.11 -0.56
CA TRP A 129 5.48 9.92 0.03
C TRP A 129 6.35 10.29 1.24
N PRO A 130 6.26 9.58 2.38
CA PRO A 130 7.18 9.79 3.48
C PRO A 130 8.62 9.47 3.08
N GLU A 131 9.56 10.27 3.55
CA GLU A 131 10.99 10.02 3.34
C GLU A 131 11.38 8.66 3.92
N GLY A 132 12.15 7.88 3.15
CA GLY A 132 12.59 6.54 3.56
C GLY A 132 11.52 5.44 3.51
N ALA A 133 10.25 5.75 3.19
CA ALA A 133 9.22 4.73 3.06
C ALA A 133 9.38 3.94 1.75
N SER A 134 9.32 2.61 1.84
CA SER A 134 9.33 1.73 0.66
C SER A 134 8.14 2.01 -0.25
N ARG A 135 8.38 1.97 -1.57
CA ARG A 135 7.34 2.04 -2.61
C ARG A 135 6.89 0.65 -3.04
N GLU A 136 7.69 -0.36 -2.76
CA GLU A 136 7.49 -1.76 -3.10
C GLU A 136 6.53 -2.43 -2.11
N CYS A 137 6.69 -2.15 -0.81
CA CYS A 137 5.91 -2.72 0.29
C CYS A 137 5.51 -1.64 1.30
N PHE A 138 4.22 -1.46 1.56
CA PHE A 138 3.73 -0.46 2.53
C PHE A 138 2.40 -0.87 3.17
N PHE A 139 2.02 -0.16 4.24
CA PHE A 139 0.80 -0.44 5.01
C PHE A 139 -0.19 0.73 4.91
N LEU A 140 -1.40 0.45 4.43
CA LEU A 140 -2.48 1.44 4.36
C LEU A 140 -3.40 1.38 5.58
N CYS A 141 -3.84 2.55 6.04
CA CYS A 141 -4.79 2.67 7.15
C CYS A 141 -6.16 2.13 6.74
N ARG A 142 -6.63 1.13 7.50
CA ARG A 142 -7.96 0.54 7.30
C ARG A 142 -8.99 0.99 8.33
N CYS A 143 -8.52 1.38 9.51
CA CYS A 143 -9.37 1.73 10.65
C CYS A 143 -9.93 3.16 10.63
N GLY A 144 -9.50 4.01 9.69
CA GLY A 144 -9.86 5.43 9.63
C GLY A 144 -9.18 6.33 10.67
N GLY A 145 -8.54 5.76 11.69
CA GLY A 145 -7.98 6.51 12.82
C GLY A 145 -6.58 7.11 12.62
N SER A 146 -5.82 6.69 11.60
CA SER A 146 -4.42 7.11 11.44
C SER A 146 -4.27 8.63 11.40
N LYS A 147 -3.25 9.17 12.08
CA LYS A 147 -2.81 10.57 11.94
C LYS A 147 -1.93 10.77 10.70
N ASN A 148 -1.32 9.69 10.21
CA ASN A 148 -0.45 9.67 9.03
C ASN A 148 -1.16 9.12 7.77
N LYS A 149 -2.46 9.40 7.60
CA LYS A 149 -3.22 8.94 6.42
C LYS A 149 -2.48 9.33 5.12
N PRO A 150 -2.46 8.46 4.10
CA PRO A 150 -3.19 7.19 3.99
C PRO A 150 -2.50 6.00 4.69
N PHE A 151 -1.33 6.20 5.31
CA PHE A 151 -0.53 5.12 5.89
C PHE A 151 -1.01 4.71 7.28
N CYS A 152 -0.74 3.47 7.67
CA CYS A 152 -0.98 3.00 9.01
C CYS A 152 0.11 3.49 9.97
N ASP A 153 -0.30 4.06 11.11
CA ASP A 153 0.56 4.55 12.21
C ASP A 153 0.33 3.75 13.51
N GLY A 154 -0.26 2.56 13.40
CA GLY A 154 -0.62 1.73 14.55
C GLY A 154 -1.85 2.20 15.34
N THR A 155 -2.55 3.28 14.94
CA THR A 155 -3.75 3.76 15.66
C THR A 155 -4.81 2.67 15.87
N HIS A 156 -4.96 1.73 14.93
CA HIS A 156 -5.91 0.61 15.03
C HIS A 156 -5.79 -0.19 16.35
N ARG A 157 -4.60 -0.34 16.92
CA ARG A 157 -4.41 -0.98 18.24
C ARG A 157 -4.91 -0.11 19.39
N ARG A 158 -4.72 1.21 19.29
CA ARG A 158 -5.10 2.18 20.34
C ARG A 158 -6.60 2.41 20.41
N ILE A 159 -7.30 2.29 19.28
CA ILE A 159 -8.75 2.46 19.19
C ILE A 159 -9.51 1.14 19.18
N ASP A 160 -8.80 0.02 19.42
CA ASP A 160 -9.36 -1.33 19.40
C ASP A 160 -10.21 -1.60 18.15
N PHE A 161 -9.66 -1.34 16.97
CA PHE A 161 -10.36 -1.55 15.72
C PHE A 161 -10.64 -3.04 15.50
N GLN A 162 -11.92 -3.40 15.35
CA GLN A 162 -12.35 -4.78 15.11
C GLN A 162 -12.85 -4.99 13.68
N ASP A 163 -12.44 -6.11 13.09
CA ASP A 163 -13.01 -6.66 11.87
C ASP A 163 -13.08 -8.20 11.93
N ASP A 164 -14.04 -8.70 12.70
CA ASP A 164 -14.23 -10.13 12.98
C ASP A 164 -14.58 -10.98 11.75
N ARG A 165 -14.82 -10.36 10.59
CA ARG A 165 -15.16 -11.05 9.34
C ARG A 165 -13.98 -11.21 8.39
N ASN A 166 -12.78 -10.82 8.82
CA ASN A 166 -11.55 -10.96 8.08
C ASN A 166 -11.00 -12.39 8.10
#